data_AF-A0A2G9RRQ4-F1
#
_entry.id   AF-A0A2G9RRQ4-F1
#
_cell.length_a   1.000
_cell.length_b   1.000
_cell.length_c   1.000
_cell.angle_alpha   90.00
_cell.angle_beta   90.00
_cell.angle_gamma   90.00
#
_symmetry.space_group_name_H-M   'P 1'
#
loop_
_entity.id
_entity.type
_entity.pdbx_description
1 polymer ?
#
loop_
_entity_poly.entity_id
_entity_poly.type
_entity_poly.pdbx_seq_one_letter_code
_entity_poly.pdbx_strand_id
1 'polypeptide(L)'
;VDPVVRLYVGSIKSCRSGDNGQCFTVAWHHTKPHQYLAAGFYDGTVSIWDLYTKSILQKVRQGSVIKQYPFLSFSAHNHAVRCVEWCKADRYWMRA
;
A
#
# COMPACT_ATOMS: atom_id res chain seq x y z
N VAL A 1 -11.31 14.29 -11.60
CA VAL A 1 -12.00 12.98 -11.56
C VAL A 1 -11.99 12.52 -10.13
N ASP A 2 -13.15 12.25 -9.53
CA ASP A 2 -13.20 11.77 -8.15
C ASP A 2 -12.63 10.34 -8.06
N PRO A 3 -11.79 10.04 -7.05
CA PRO A 3 -11.24 8.71 -6.91
C PRO A 3 -12.33 7.72 -6.50
N VAL A 4 -12.38 6.58 -7.18
CA VAL A 4 -13.26 5.45 -6.79
C VAL A 4 -12.78 4.77 -5.50
N VAL A 5 -11.46 4.78 -5.26
CA VAL A 5 -10.81 4.21 -4.07
C VAL A 5 -9.69 5.16 -3.63
N ARG A 6 -9.58 5.40 -2.33
CA ARG A 6 -8.42 6.07 -1.70
C ARG A 6 -7.65 5.06 -0.88
N LEU A 7 -6.35 4.94 -1.15
CA LEU A 7 -5.45 4.09 -0.39
C LEU A 7 -4.96 4.86 0.85
N TYR A 8 -5.15 4.26 2.02
CA TYR A 8 -4.68 4.77 3.30
C TYR A 8 -3.53 3.91 3.80
N VAL A 9 -2.60 4.51 4.53
CA VAL A 9 -1.54 3.78 5.25
C VAL A 9 -1.97 3.53 6.69
N GLY A 10 -1.38 2.53 7.34
CA GLY A 10 -1.73 2.12 8.69
C GLY A 10 -2.93 1.17 8.71
N SER A 11 -3.74 1.25 9.77
CA SER A 11 -4.85 0.33 10.01
C SER A 11 -6.08 1.10 10.51
N ILE A 12 -7.27 0.53 10.30
CA ILE A 12 -8.53 1.04 10.84
C ILE A 12 -8.50 1.21 12.36
N LYS A 13 -7.70 0.40 13.08
CA LYS A 13 -7.56 0.49 14.54
C LYS A 13 -6.52 1.52 15.00
N SER A 14 -5.70 2.04 14.10
CA SER A 14 -4.69 3.03 14.45
C SER A 14 -5.36 4.37 14.68
N CYS A 15 -5.37 4.85 15.93
CA CYS A 15 -5.81 6.21 16.27
C CYS A 15 -4.85 7.28 15.71
N ARG A 16 -3.66 6.89 15.23
CA ARG A 16 -2.71 7.77 14.55
C ARG A 16 -2.95 7.68 13.05
N SER A 17 -3.30 8.81 12.43
CA SER A 17 -3.15 9.03 11.00
C SER A 17 -1.72 8.66 10.60
N GLY A 18 -1.55 7.74 9.64
CA GLY A 18 -0.28 7.10 9.32
C GLY A 18 0.88 8.09 9.19
N ASP A 19 1.82 8.02 10.13
CA ASP A 19 2.99 8.90 10.24
C ASP A 19 4.11 8.53 9.23
N ASN A 20 3.76 7.80 8.16
CA ASN A 20 4.73 7.31 7.19
C ASN A 20 5.38 8.43 6.36
N GLY A 21 4.78 9.62 6.39
CA GLY A 21 5.26 10.79 5.64
C GLY A 21 4.98 10.65 4.14
N GLN A 22 5.79 11.32 3.33
CA GLN A 22 5.61 11.36 1.88
C GLN A 22 5.84 9.99 1.23
N CYS A 23 5.00 9.65 0.24
CA CYS A 23 5.22 8.52 -0.65
C CYS A 23 6.20 8.92 -1.75
N PHE A 24 7.30 8.18 -1.90
CA PHE A 24 8.34 8.47 -2.91
C PHE A 24 8.29 7.54 -4.12
N THR A 25 7.72 6.35 -3.95
CA THR A 25 7.75 5.30 -4.96
C THR A 25 6.51 4.44 -4.87
N VAL A 26 6.01 4.01 -6.03
CA VAL A 26 4.90 3.06 -6.15
C VAL A 26 5.24 2.04 -7.23
N ALA A 27 4.87 0.77 -7.01
CA ALA A 27 5.08 -0.29 -7.99
C ALA A 27 3.84 -1.19 -8.06
N TRP A 28 3.30 -1.32 -9.27
CA TRP A 28 2.24 -2.27 -9.58
C TRP A 28 2.82 -3.68 -9.71
N HIS A 29 2.12 -4.66 -9.15
CA HIS A 29 2.43 -6.05 -9.41
C HIS A 29 2.33 -6.32 -10.91
N HIS A 30 3.35 -6.94 -11.49
CA HIS A 30 3.46 -7.06 -12.94
C HIS A 30 2.38 -7.98 -13.56
N THR A 31 1.81 -8.89 -12.78
CA THR A 31 0.83 -9.86 -13.29
C THR A 31 -0.56 -9.24 -13.33
N LYS A 32 -1.21 -9.27 -14.51
CA LYS A 32 -2.61 -8.87 -14.65
C LYS A 32 -3.50 -9.76 -13.77
N PRO A 33 -4.50 -9.21 -13.05
CA PRO A 33 -5.08 -7.89 -13.25
C PRO A 33 -4.47 -6.77 -12.37
N HIS A 34 -3.18 -6.88 -11.98
CA HIS A 34 -2.49 -5.95 -11.08
C HIS A 34 -3.12 -5.93 -9.68
N GLN A 35 -3.25 -7.11 -9.09
CA GLN A 35 -3.91 -7.27 -7.80
C GLN A 35 -3.22 -6.48 -6.68
N TYR A 36 -1.89 -6.44 -6.70
CA TYR A 36 -1.13 -5.78 -5.66
C TYR A 36 -0.50 -4.48 -6.13
N LEU A 37 -0.49 -3.51 -5.23
CA LEU A 37 0.27 -2.27 -5.36
C LEU A 37 1.15 -2.14 -4.13
N ALA A 38 2.41 -1.79 -4.30
CA ALA A 38 3.28 -1.44 -3.21
C ALA A 38 3.68 0.03 -3.28
N ALA A 39 3.99 0.60 -2.13
CA ALA A 39 4.52 1.95 -2.01
C ALA A 39 5.60 2.03 -0.92
N GLY A 40 6.58 2.88 -1.16
CA GLY A 40 7.67 3.20 -0.22
C GLY A 40 7.58 4.64 0.28
N PHE A 41 7.87 4.82 1.57
CA PHE A 41 7.60 6.05 2.31
C PHE A 41 8.85 6.69 2.92
N TYR A 42 8.72 7.95 3.38
CA TYR A 42 9.78 8.75 4.00
C TYR A 42 10.38 8.11 5.25
N ASP A 43 9.53 7.52 6.09
CA ASP A 43 9.93 6.88 7.35
C ASP A 43 10.65 5.53 7.16
N GLY A 44 10.84 5.08 5.91
CA GLY A 44 11.43 3.79 5.59
C GLY A 44 10.44 2.62 5.56
N THR A 45 9.14 2.90 5.70
CA THR A 45 8.10 1.89 5.60
C THR A 45 7.81 1.54 4.14
N VAL A 46 7.54 0.26 3.89
CA VAL A 46 6.88 -0.24 2.69
C VAL A 46 5.49 -0.72 3.08
N SER A 47 4.50 -0.37 2.26
CA SER A 47 3.14 -0.89 2.41
C SER A 47 2.66 -1.52 1.12
N ILE A 48 1.86 -2.57 1.25
CA ILE A 48 1.31 -3.35 0.14
C ILE A 48 -0.21 -3.44 0.31
N TRP A 49 -0.92 -3.06 -0.75
CA TRP A 49 -2.37 -3.16 -0.86
C TRP A 49 -2.76 -4.31 -1.78
N ASP A 50 -3.72 -5.12 -1.34
CA ASP A 50 -4.47 -6.05 -2.20
C ASP A 50 -5.72 -5.33 -2.69
N LEU A 51 -5.71 -4.87 -3.93
CA LEU A 51 -6.77 -4.07 -4.56
C LEU A 51 -8.08 -4.84 -4.75
N TYR A 52 -8.03 -6.18 -4.67
CA TYR A 52 -9.18 -7.06 -4.82
C TYR A 52 -9.66 -7.66 -3.49
N THR A 53 -9.10 -7.21 -2.37
CA THR A 53 -9.50 -7.69 -1.05
C THR A 53 -11.01 -7.55 -0.82
N LYS A 54 -11.60 -8.63 -0.28
CA LYS A 54 -12.98 -8.65 0.23
C LYS A 54 -13.02 -8.43 1.75
N SER A 55 -11.87 -8.20 2.37
CA SER A 55 -11.78 -7.99 3.81
C SER A 55 -12.38 -6.65 4.19
N ILE A 56 -13.43 -6.68 5.00
CA ILE A 56 -14.08 -5.48 5.55
C ILE A 56 -13.16 -4.67 6.47
N LEU A 57 -12.10 -5.28 7.00
CA LEU A 57 -11.10 -4.60 7.83
C LEU A 57 -10.14 -3.74 7.00
N GLN A 58 -9.95 -4.10 5.73
CA GLN A 58 -9.11 -3.36 4.80
C GLN A 58 -9.94 -2.41 3.94
N LYS A 59 -11.19 -2.76 3.62
CA LYS A 59 -12.04 -2.02 2.69
C LYS A 59 -13.23 -1.39 3.43
N VAL A 60 -13.11 -0.10 3.75
CA VAL A 60 -14.09 0.65 4.54
C VAL A 60 -14.78 1.67 3.65
N ARG A 61 -16.11 1.62 3.57
CA ARG A 61 -16.88 2.59 2.79
C ARG A 61 -17.12 3.87 3.59
N GLN A 62 -16.72 5.02 3.06
CA GLN A 62 -17.04 6.33 3.64
C GLN A 62 -17.73 7.20 2.58
N GLY A 63 -19.06 7.26 2.63
CA GLY A 63 -19.85 7.95 1.62
C GLY A 63 -19.71 7.29 0.24
N SER A 64 -19.36 8.07 -0.78
CA SER A 64 -19.15 7.60 -2.16
C SER A 64 -17.76 7.01 -2.40
N VAL A 65 -16.81 7.19 -1.48
CA VAL A 65 -15.41 6.77 -1.65
C VAL A 65 -15.09 5.58 -0.77
N ILE A 66 -14.35 4.62 -1.32
CA ILE A 66 -13.83 3.48 -0.57
C ILE A 66 -12.46 3.85 0.00
N LYS A 67 -12.30 3.73 1.32
CA LYS A 67 -10.98 3.73 1.96
C LYS A 67 -10.43 2.32 1.94
N GLN A 68 -9.20 2.18 1.48
CA GLN A 68 -8.55 0.88 1.47
C GLN A 68 -7.20 0.92 2.19
N TYR A 69 -7.05 0.08 3.21
CA TYR A 69 -5.84 -0.07 4.03
C TYR A 69 -4.95 -1.20 3.47
N PRO A 70 -3.63 -1.14 3.71
CA PRO A 70 -2.71 -2.19 3.28
C PRO A 70 -3.02 -3.51 3.96
N PHE A 71 -2.67 -4.61 3.30
CA PHE A 71 -2.66 -5.92 3.95
C PHE A 71 -1.35 -6.22 4.67
N LEU A 72 -0.27 -5.54 4.26
CA LEU A 72 1.03 -5.65 4.86
C LEU A 72 1.72 -4.29 4.87
N SER A 73 2.26 -3.91 6.02
CA SER A 73 3.16 -2.76 6.17
C SER A 73 4.31 -3.16 7.08
N PHE A 74 5.53 -2.80 6.70
CA PHE A 74 6.73 -3.11 7.46
C PHE A 74 7.81 -2.06 7.23
N SER A 75 8.65 -1.83 8.24
CA SER A 75 9.84 -1.00 8.10
C SER A 75 10.89 -1.77 7.28
N ALA A 76 11.12 -1.33 6.04
CA ALA A 76 12.12 -1.93 5.16
C ALA A 76 13.49 -1.28 5.34
N HIS A 77 13.49 0.01 5.70
CA HIS A 77 14.69 0.84 5.85
C HIS A 77 14.60 1.74 7.08
N ASN A 78 15.74 2.25 7.53
CA ASN A 78 15.81 3.29 8.57
C ASN A 78 15.72 4.72 8.01
N HIS A 79 15.56 4.84 6.69
CA HIS A 79 15.49 6.09 5.93
C HIS A 79 14.52 5.93 4.75
N ALA A 80 14.24 7.03 4.05
CA ALA A 80 13.27 7.08 2.96
C ALA A 80 13.49 5.99 1.90
N VAL A 81 12.42 5.25 1.61
CA VAL A 81 12.39 4.24 0.55
C VAL A 81 12.30 4.94 -0.80
N ARG A 82 13.37 4.87 -1.60
CA ARG A 82 13.46 5.60 -2.88
C ARG A 82 12.96 4.80 -4.07
N CYS A 83 12.92 3.48 -3.98
CA CYS A 83 12.49 2.60 -5.05
C CYS A 83 11.85 1.34 -4.45
N VAL A 84 10.83 0.81 -5.11
CA VAL A 84 10.30 -0.53 -4.83
C VAL A 84 10.10 -1.24 -6.15
N GLU A 85 10.43 -2.53 -6.22
CA GLU A 85 10.20 -3.34 -7.42
C GLU A 85 9.73 -4.75 -7.06
N TRP A 86 8.74 -5.23 -7.83
CA TRP A 86 8.29 -6.61 -7.76
C TRP A 86 9.25 -7.52 -8.53
N CYS A 87 9.61 -8.65 -7.95
CA CYS A 87 10.37 -9.68 -8.64
C CYS A 87 9.55 -10.25 -9.80
N LYS A 88 10.15 -10.28 -11.00
CA LYS A 88 9.48 -10.81 -12.20
C LYS A 88 9.42 -12.34 -12.21
N ALA A 89 10.40 -13.00 -11.60
CA ALA A 89 10.50 -14.46 -11.56
C ALA A 89 9.63 -15.09 -10.46
N ASP A 90 9.42 -14.37 -9.35
CA ASP A 90 8.56 -14.83 -8.26
C ASP A 90 7.59 -13.72 -7.85
N ARG A 91 6.30 -14.01 -8.02
CA ARG A 91 5.20 -13.07 -7.82
C ARG A 91 4.98 -12.67 -6.35
N TYR A 92 5.61 -13.33 -5.39
CA TYR A 92 5.48 -12.98 -3.98
C TYR A 92 6.66 -12.18 -3.42
N TRP A 93 7.73 -12.01 -4.19
CA TRP A 93 8.91 -11.28 -3.73
C TRP A 93 8.93 -9.85 -4.23
N MET A 94 9.33 -8.95 -3.33
CA MET A 94 9.56 -7.54 -3.60
C MET A 94 10.93 -7.14 -3.07
N ARG A 95 11.59 -6.20 -3.75
CA ARG A 95 12.73 -5.45 -3.25
C ARG A 95 12.33 -4.00 -3.01
N ALA A 96 12.91 -3.40 -1.98
CA ALA A 96 12.67 -2.02 -1.56
C ALA A 96 13.99 -1.40 -1.10
#